data_AF-A0A6A0ALU0-F1
#
_entry.id   AF-A0A6A0ALU0-F1
#
_cell.length_a   1.000
_cell.length_b   1.000
_cell.length_c   1.000
_cell.angle_alpha   90.00
_cell.angle_beta   90.00
_cell.angle_gamma   90.00
#
_symmetry.space_group_name_H-M   'P 1'
#
loop_
_entity.id
_entity.type
_entity.pdbx_description
1 polymer ?
#
loop_
_entity_poly.entity_id
_entity_poly.type
_entity_poly.pdbx_seq_one_letter_code
_entity_poly.pdbx_strand_id
1 'polypeptide(L)'
;MWIEYAYTVSDDKWGKWFQRAVRLPTEQLEVQLAFPADLDPVVWGTETSMTAEASPLRTPPVRSDDGDLRQFTWITATPALHARYRLEWRFRARPERNTDQGEFR
;
A
#
# COMPACT_ATOMS: atom_id res chain seq x y z
N MET A 1 8.35 9.40 20.00
CA MET A 1 7.33 8.35 20.20
C MET A 1 7.04 7.74 18.83
N TRP A 2 7.08 6.43 18.70
CA TRP A 2 6.71 5.73 17.47
C TRP A 2 5.35 5.04 17.67
N ILE A 3 4.58 4.93 16.61
CA ILE A 3 3.30 4.23 16.63
C ILE A 3 3.37 3.13 15.58
N GLU A 4 3.26 1.89 16.03
CA GLU A 4 3.17 0.73 15.16
C GLU A 4 1.76 0.15 15.20
N TYR A 5 1.28 -0.21 14.02
CA TYR A 5 0.03 -0.95 13.85
C TYR A 5 0.32 -2.12 12.92
N ALA A 6 0.10 -3.32 13.42
CA ALA A 6 0.13 -4.55 12.62
C ALA A 6 -1.24 -5.22 12.69
N TYR A 7 -1.73 -5.67 11.54
CA TYR A 7 -2.95 -6.47 11.47
C TYR A 7 -2.82 -7.51 10.36
N THR A 8 -3.38 -8.69 10.60
CA THR A 8 -3.50 -9.75 9.60
C THR A 8 -4.98 -9.93 9.29
N VAL A 9 -5.31 -9.96 8.01
CA VAL A 9 -6.67 -10.19 7.51
C VAL A 9 -6.64 -11.34 6.51
N SER A 10 -7.73 -12.10 6.41
CA SER A 10 -7.89 -13.17 5.43
C SER A 10 -7.99 -12.64 4.00
N ASP A 11 -7.64 -13.45 3.00
CA ASP A 11 -7.58 -13.01 1.59
C ASP A 11 -8.93 -12.52 1.04
N ASP A 12 -10.04 -13.06 1.55
CA ASP A 12 -11.41 -12.63 1.21
C ASP A 12 -11.74 -11.21 1.68
N LYS A 13 -10.89 -10.63 2.54
CA LYS A 13 -10.99 -9.25 3.03
C LYS A 13 -9.94 -8.33 2.43
N TRP A 14 -9.05 -8.84 1.59
CA TRP A 14 -8.04 -8.00 0.95
C TRP A 14 -8.73 -7.10 -0.08
N GLY A 15 -8.70 -5.80 0.17
CA GLY A 15 -8.96 -4.81 -0.88
C GLY A 15 -7.87 -4.85 -1.95
N LYS A 16 -7.80 -3.80 -2.77
CA LYS A 16 -6.72 -3.63 -3.77
C LYS A 16 -5.65 -2.63 -3.32
N TRP A 17 -5.81 -2.05 -2.14
CA TRP A 17 -4.96 -0.95 -1.67
C TRP A 17 -5.03 -0.74 -0.16
N PHE A 18 -3.99 -0.09 0.35
CA PHE A 18 -3.88 0.50 1.66
C PHE A 18 -3.64 2.00 1.50
N GLN A 19 -4.27 2.83 2.33
CA GLN A 19 -4.07 4.29 2.29
C GLN A 19 -3.84 4.85 3.68
N ARG A 20 -2.79 5.69 3.80
CA ARG A 20 -2.46 6.40 5.03
C ARG A 20 -2.43 7.91 4.79
N ALA A 21 -3.25 8.64 5.54
CA ALA A 21 -3.16 10.10 5.63
C ALA A 21 -2.25 10.51 6.79
N VAL A 22 -1.37 11.48 6.55
CA VAL A 22 -0.50 12.08 7.57
C VAL A 22 -1.23 13.24 8.22
N ARG A 23 -1.64 13.06 9.49
CA ARG A 23 -2.46 14.03 10.25
C ARG A 23 -1.72 14.73 11.38
N LEU A 24 -0.53 14.24 11.71
CA LEU A 24 0.34 14.78 12.74
C LEU A 24 1.76 14.86 12.17
N PRO A 25 2.59 15.80 12.64
CA PRO A 25 4.02 15.80 12.33
C PRO A 25 4.62 14.41 12.56
N THR A 26 5.27 13.87 11.54
CA THR A 26 5.78 12.49 11.51
C THR A 26 7.20 12.54 10.96
N GLU A 27 8.16 11.97 11.68
CA GLU A 27 9.57 11.95 11.24
C GLU A 27 9.82 10.86 10.19
N GLN A 28 9.15 9.71 10.31
CA GLN A 28 9.25 8.61 9.36
C GLN A 28 7.92 7.87 9.30
N LEU A 29 7.50 7.54 8.07
CA LEU A 29 6.40 6.62 7.81
C LEU A 29 6.95 5.40 7.09
N GLU A 30 6.72 4.23 7.67
CA GLU A 30 7.01 2.94 7.07
C GLU A 30 5.72 2.16 6.86
N VAL A 31 5.61 1.49 5.72
CA VAL A 31 4.53 0.56 5.40
C VAL A 31 5.16 -0.75 4.96
N GLN A 32 4.79 -1.82 5.64
CA GLN A 32 5.15 -3.18 5.28
C GLN A 32 3.88 -3.94 4.87
N LEU A 33 3.92 -4.57 3.69
CA LEU A 33 2.86 -5.42 3.18
C LEU A 33 3.45 -6.80 2.92
N ALA A 34 2.87 -7.85 3.48
CA ALA A 34 3.28 -9.23 3.22
C ALA A 34 2.13 -10.01 2.59
N PHE A 35 2.41 -10.68 1.47
CA PHE A 35 1.45 -11.52 0.75
C PHE A 35 2.06 -12.91 0.53
N PRO A 36 1.24 -13.97 0.39
CA PRO A 36 1.69 -15.27 -0.11
C PRO A 36 2.40 -15.12 -1.46
N ALA A 37 3.58 -15.74 -1.58
CA ALA A 37 4.46 -15.61 -2.73
C ALA A 37 3.87 -16.28 -4.00
N ASP A 38 3.06 -17.33 -3.82
CA ASP A 38 2.38 -18.08 -4.86
C ASP A 38 1.33 -17.25 -5.63
N LEU A 39 0.81 -16.19 -5.03
CA LEU A 39 -0.10 -15.24 -5.69
C LEU A 39 0.58 -14.33 -6.72
N ASP A 40 1.92 -14.33 -6.77
CA ASP A 40 2.76 -13.44 -7.57
C ASP A 40 2.31 -11.96 -7.47
N PRO A 41 2.40 -11.37 -6.25
CA PRO A 41 1.94 -10.01 -6.00
C PRO A 41 2.85 -8.97 -6.67
N VAL A 42 2.24 -7.90 -7.13
CA VAL A 42 2.91 -6.66 -7.55
C VAL A 42 2.33 -5.52 -6.75
N VAL A 43 3.20 -4.70 -6.16
CA VAL A 43 2.83 -3.52 -5.39
C VAL A 43 3.38 -2.27 -6.07
N TRP A 44 2.57 -1.22 -6.15
CA TRP A 44 2.97 0.12 -6.54
C TRP A 44 2.33 1.13 -5.58
N GLY A 45 2.59 2.42 -5.77
CA GLY A 45 1.86 3.40 -4.98
C GLY A 45 1.89 4.80 -5.56
N THR A 46 1.07 5.65 -4.95
CA THR A 46 0.94 7.07 -5.25
C THR A 46 0.98 7.90 -3.98
N GLU A 47 1.47 9.13 -4.10
CA GLU A 47 1.33 10.19 -3.11
C GLU A 47 0.40 11.29 -3.64
N THR A 48 -0.45 11.83 -2.78
CA THR A 48 -1.28 13.00 -3.06
C THR A 48 -1.04 14.01 -1.95
N SER A 49 -0.62 15.23 -2.31
CA SER A 49 -0.48 16.32 -1.34
C SER A 49 -1.79 17.09 -1.21
N MET A 50 -1.86 18.06 -0.30
CA MET A 50 -3.07 18.86 -0.12
C MET A 50 -3.48 19.65 -1.37
N THR A 51 -2.53 20.01 -2.23
CA THR A 51 -2.73 20.91 -3.37
C THR A 51 -2.32 20.31 -4.71
N ALA A 52 -1.79 19.08 -4.74
CA ALA A 52 -1.34 18.44 -5.96
C ALA A 52 -2.17 17.20 -6.30
N GLU A 53 -2.28 16.92 -7.59
CA GLU A 53 -2.82 15.67 -8.10
C GLU A 53 -1.96 14.47 -7.66
N ALA A 54 -2.55 13.27 -7.73
CA ALA A 54 -1.87 12.04 -7.39
C ALA A 54 -0.66 11.82 -8.30
N SER A 55 0.50 11.62 -7.68
CA SER A 55 1.78 11.35 -8.36
C SER A 55 2.35 10.02 -7.86
N PRO A 56 3.20 9.33 -8.63
CA PRO A 56 3.89 8.13 -8.14
C PRO A 56 4.67 8.40 -6.84
N LEU A 57 4.80 7.38 -5.99
CA LEU A 57 5.70 7.46 -4.84
C LEU A 57 7.12 7.80 -5.31
N ARG A 58 7.79 8.69 -4.57
CA ARG A 58 9.18 9.10 -4.86
C ARG A 58 10.14 7.91 -4.89
N THR A 59 9.89 6.93 -4.03
CA THR A 59 10.59 5.66 -3.95
C THR A 59 9.57 4.54 -4.10
N PRO A 60 9.81 3.55 -4.98
CA PRO A 60 8.93 2.39 -5.07
C PRO A 60 9.09 1.50 -3.82
N PRO A 61 8.07 0.70 -3.45
CA PRO A 61 8.21 -0.32 -2.41
C PRO A 61 9.33 -1.32 -2.78
N VAL A 62 10.23 -1.57 -1.83
CA VAL A 62 11.30 -2.56 -1.96
C VAL A 62 10.74 -3.94 -1.66
N ARG A 63 10.99 -4.90 -2.55
CA ARG A 63 10.55 -6.30 -2.38
C ARG A 63 11.64 -7.13 -1.71
N SER A 64 11.23 -7.99 -0.79
CA SER A 64 12.02 -9.12 -0.29
C SER A 64 11.16 -10.40 -0.30
N ASP A 65 11.81 -11.55 -0.50
CA ASP A 65 11.17 -12.86 -0.40
C ASP A 65 11.62 -13.52 0.91
N ASP A 66 10.67 -14.00 1.71
CA ASP A 66 10.89 -14.69 3.00
C ASP A 66 10.02 -15.95 3.06
N GLY A 67 10.60 -17.09 2.72
CA GLY A 67 9.90 -18.37 2.62
C GLY A 67 8.70 -18.29 1.67
N ASP A 68 7.51 -18.58 2.19
CA ASP A 68 6.25 -18.55 1.44
C ASP A 68 5.63 -17.15 1.34
N LEU A 69 6.29 -16.13 1.90
CA LEU A 69 5.83 -14.74 1.88
C LEU A 69 6.70 -13.88 0.98
N ARG A 70 6.05 -12.97 0.28
CA ARG A 70 6.67 -11.85 -0.42
C ARG A 70 6.32 -10.56 0.30
N GLN A 71 7.32 -9.92 0.87
CA GLN A 71 7.21 -8.68 1.61
C GLN A 71 7.57 -7.47 0.73
N PHE A 72 6.82 -6.39 0.91
CA PHE A 72 7.06 -5.09 0.30
C PHE A 72 7.19 -4.04 1.40
N THR A 73 8.33 -3.39 1.48
CA THR A 73 8.62 -2.32 2.44
C THR A 73 8.76 -1.00 1.71
N TRP A 74 7.97 -0.01 2.13
CA TRP A 74 8.08 1.35 1.65
C TRP A 74 8.28 2.32 2.81
N ILE A 75 9.23 3.24 2.67
CA ILE A 75 9.61 4.20 3.70
C ILE A 75 9.68 5.60 3.09
N THR A 76 9.20 6.59 3.84
CA THR A 76 9.46 8.01 3.59
C THR A 76 9.84 8.73 4.88
N ALA A 77 10.83 9.62 4.79
CA ALA A 77 11.19 10.53 5.86
C ALA A 77 10.39 11.84 5.74
N THR A 78 10.06 12.43 6.90
CA THR A 78 9.37 13.72 7.04
C THR A 78 8.23 13.92 6.04
N PRO A 79 7.25 12.99 5.97
CA PRO A 79 6.15 13.11 5.02
C PRO A 79 5.38 14.41 5.26
N ALA A 80 4.94 15.04 4.16
CA ALA A 80 4.23 16.31 4.24
C ALA A 80 2.91 16.16 5.03
N LEU A 81 2.60 17.15 5.87
CA LEU A 81 1.33 17.19 6.59
C LEU A 81 0.18 17.22 5.58
N HIS A 82 -0.88 16.46 5.86
CA HIS A 82 -2.03 16.24 4.98
C HIS A 82 -1.75 15.46 3.70
N ALA A 83 -0.52 14.97 3.48
CA ALA A 83 -0.26 14.02 2.41
C ALA A 83 -1.02 12.71 2.64
N ARG A 84 -1.40 12.07 1.53
CA ARG A 84 -2.00 10.74 1.49
C ARG A 84 -1.10 9.85 0.66
N TYR A 85 -0.69 8.73 1.24
CA TYR A 85 0.07 7.70 0.56
C TYR A 85 -0.83 6.49 0.35
N ARG A 86 -0.94 6.04 -0.90
CA ARG A 86 -1.71 4.87 -1.28
C ARG A 86 -0.78 3.83 -1.88
N LEU A 87 -0.72 2.66 -1.26
CA LEU A 87 -0.06 1.49 -1.83
C LEU A 87 -1.13 0.57 -2.39
N GLU A 88 -0.97 0.17 -3.64
CA GLU A 88 -1.91 -0.66 -4.38
C GLU A 88 -1.24 -1.95 -4.81
N TRP A 89 -2.04 -3.00 -4.99
CA TRP A 89 -1.51 -4.27 -5.44
C TRP A 89 -2.45 -5.01 -6.38
N ARG A 90 -1.86 -5.95 -7.11
CA ARG A 90 -2.57 -6.97 -7.88
C ARG A 90 -1.82 -8.29 -7.76
N PHE A 91 -2.54 -9.39 -7.94
CA PHE A 91 -1.98 -10.73 -7.97
C PHE A 91 -1.90 -11.20 -9.42
N ARG A 92 -0.72 -11.54 -9.92
CA ARG A 92 -0.56 -12.02 -11.30
C ARG A 92 -1.05 -13.45 -11.46
N ALA A 93 -0.91 -14.27 -10.41
CA ALA A 93 -1.36 -15.67 -10.42
C ALA A 93 -2.88 -15.81 -10.24
N ARG A 94 -3.59 -14.72 -9.88
CA ARG A 94 -5.06 -14.69 -9.76
C ARG A 94 -5.62 -13.73 -10.81
N PRO A 95 -6.22 -14.22 -11.91
CA PRO A 95 -6.91 -13.32 -12.83
C PRO A 95 -7.99 -12.55 -12.06
N GLU A 96 -8.05 -11.23 -12.28
CA GLU A 96 -9.05 -10.39 -11.62
C GLU A 96 -10.43 -10.94 -11.96
N ARG A 97 -11.22 -11.33 -10.95
CA ARG A 97 -12.66 -11.48 -11.17
C ARG A 97 -13.15 -10.08 -11.48
N ASN A 98 -13.50 -9.83 -12.73
CA ASN A 98 -14.01 -8.56 -13.20
C ASN A 98 -15.21 -8.19 -12.32
N THR A 99 -14.99 -7.34 -11.32
CA THR A 99 -16.07 -6.74 -10.55
C THR A 99 -16.37 -5.46 -11.30
N ASP A 100 -17.03 -5.62 -12.44
CA ASP A 100 -17.57 -4.49 -13.18
C ASP A 100 -18.57 -3.76 -12.27
N GLN A 101 -18.27 -2.47 -12.09
CA GLN A 101 -19.17 -1.36 -11.77
C GLN A 101 -20.50 -1.71 -11.10
N GLY A 102 -20.53 -1.61 -9.77
CA GLY A 102 -21.71 -1.08 -9.11
C GLY A 102 -21.76 0.43 -9.37
N GLU A 103 -22.48 0.84 -10.41
CA GLU A 103 -22.92 2.22 -10.59
C GLU A 103 -23.60 2.68 -9.30
N PHE A 104 -23.01 3.65 -8.60
CA PHE A 104 -23.75 4.44 -7.63
C PHE A 104 -24.58 5.45 -8.43
N ARG A 105 -25.86 5.12 -8.62
CA ARG A 105 -26.90 6.05 -9.05
C ARG A 105 -27.55 6.72 -7.83
#